data_AF-A0AAD1T0P7-F1
#
_entry.id   AF-A0AAD1T0P7-F1
#
_cell.length_a   1.000
_cell.length_b   1.000
_cell.length_c   1.000
_cell.angle_alpha   90.00
_cell.angle_beta   90.00
_cell.angle_gamma   90.00
#
_symmetry.space_group_name_H-M   'P 1'
#
loop_
_entity.id
_entity.type
_entity.pdbx_description
1 polymer ?
#
loop_
_entity_poly.entity_id
_entity_poly.type
_entity_poly.pdbx_seq_one_letter_code
_entity_poly.pdbx_strand_id
1 'polypeptide(L)'
;MTNCPTLIVMVGLPARGKTYISKKLTRYLNWIGVPTKEFNVGQYRRDLVKSFRSFEFFLPDNEEGQKVRKQCAILALNDVGRYLGEEGGHVAVFDATNTTRERRETILKFADQNGFKTFFVESICMDPEVIAENIVQVKLGSPDYLNCSSEDATEDFMKRIDSYKNSYETLDEVHDKDLSYIKIMDVGRRYLVNRVVDHIQSRIVYYLMNIHITPRSIYLCRHGESDLNLKGRIGGDSGLSNRGKEFAKCLARYIHEQNIHDLKVWTSQMKRTIQTAEALGVPYEQWKTLTEIDAGVCEEMRYEEIQESHPLEFALRDQDKYRYRYPKGESYEDLVQRLEPVIMELERQENVLVICHQAVMRCLLAYFLDKTAEELPYLKCPLHTVLKLTPIAYGCKVEPVHLNVEAVNTHRNKPENVDISRPPEAALVTVPDPHGPSNPEC
;
A
#
# COMPACT_ATOMS: atom_id res chain seq x y z
N MET A 1 20.02 -19.01 -10.50
CA MET A 1 18.94 -19.69 -9.76
C MET A 1 17.63 -19.09 -10.24
N THR A 2 16.87 -19.80 -11.08
CA THR A 2 15.55 -19.33 -11.51
C THR A 2 14.64 -19.30 -10.29
N ASN A 3 14.24 -18.10 -9.86
CA ASN A 3 13.43 -17.93 -8.66
C ASN A 3 12.02 -18.47 -8.96
N CYS A 4 11.65 -19.63 -8.41
CA CYS A 4 10.32 -20.21 -8.62
C CYS A 4 9.24 -19.23 -8.14
N PRO A 5 8.19 -18.95 -8.95
CA PRO A 5 7.06 -18.15 -8.52
C PRO A 5 6.40 -18.73 -7.26
N THR A 6 5.77 -17.87 -6.47
CA THR A 6 5.12 -18.27 -5.19
C THR A 6 3.61 -18.12 -5.27
N LEU A 7 2.90 -19.19 -4.95
CA LEU A 7 1.46 -19.21 -4.72
C LEU A 7 1.18 -19.07 -3.21
N ILE A 8 0.68 -17.91 -2.82
CA ILE A 8 0.17 -17.66 -1.47
C ILE A 8 -1.27 -18.14 -1.40
N VAL A 9 -1.59 -19.00 -0.44
CA VAL A 9 -2.93 -19.59 -0.28
C VAL A 9 -3.55 -19.10 1.01
N MET A 10 -4.59 -18.28 0.92
CA MET A 10 -5.32 -17.82 2.10
C MET A 10 -6.15 -18.97 2.69
N VAL A 11 -6.18 -19.08 4.01
CA VAL A 11 -6.94 -20.11 4.75
C VAL A 11 -7.72 -19.45 5.88
N GLY A 12 -8.95 -19.93 6.13
CA GLY A 12 -9.74 -19.56 7.30
C GLY A 12 -11.21 -19.30 6.99
N LEU A 13 -12.01 -19.21 8.05
CA LEU A 13 -13.46 -18.97 7.97
C LEU A 13 -13.80 -17.61 7.32
N PRO A 14 -15.03 -17.42 6.81
CA PRO A 14 -15.50 -16.09 6.39
C PRO A 14 -15.39 -15.03 7.50
N ALA A 15 -15.27 -13.75 7.13
CA ALA A 15 -15.05 -12.62 8.06
C ALA A 15 -13.86 -12.82 9.03
N ARG A 16 -12.70 -13.22 8.49
CA ARG A 16 -11.41 -13.33 9.20
C ARG A 16 -10.33 -12.45 8.60
N GLY A 17 -10.69 -11.38 7.89
CA GLY A 17 -9.71 -10.46 7.31
C GLY A 17 -8.86 -11.03 6.16
N LYS A 18 -9.18 -12.21 5.59
CA LYS A 18 -8.38 -12.80 4.48
C LYS A 18 -8.21 -11.86 3.29
N THR A 19 -9.32 -11.30 2.78
CA THR A 19 -9.27 -10.35 1.65
C THR A 19 -8.53 -9.06 2.01
N TYR A 20 -8.62 -8.61 3.27
CA TYR A 20 -7.85 -7.46 3.75
C TYR A 20 -6.34 -7.76 3.70
N ILE A 21 -5.92 -8.91 4.23
CA ILE A 21 -4.53 -9.37 4.21
C ILE A 21 -4.06 -9.55 2.77
N SER A 22 -4.86 -10.21 1.91
CA SER A 22 -4.56 -10.42 0.49
C SER A 22 -4.25 -9.11 -0.22
N LYS A 23 -5.11 -8.10 -0.07
CA LYS A 23 -4.92 -6.79 -0.70
C LYS A 23 -3.71 -6.05 -0.16
N LYS A 24 -3.55 -5.97 1.16
CA LYS A 24 -2.41 -5.31 1.78
C LYS A 24 -1.09 -5.95 1.37
N LEU A 25 -1.04 -7.28 1.39
CA LEU A 25 0.15 -8.03 1.00
C LEU A 25 0.48 -7.86 -0.48
N THR A 26 -0.53 -7.94 -1.36
CA THR A 26 -0.38 -7.71 -2.80
C THR A 26 0.15 -6.31 -3.07
N ARG A 27 -0.41 -5.30 -2.43
CA ARG A 27 0.03 -3.90 -2.54
C ARG A 27 1.46 -3.70 -2.06
N TYR A 28 1.82 -4.24 -0.89
CA TYR A 28 3.17 -4.17 -0.37
C TYR A 28 4.19 -4.81 -1.31
N LEU A 29 3.91 -6.03 -1.79
CA LEU A 29 4.79 -6.75 -2.70
C LEU A 29 4.98 -6.00 -4.02
N ASN A 30 3.90 -5.48 -4.61
CA ASN A 30 4.01 -4.65 -5.81
C ASN A 30 4.81 -3.36 -5.56
N TRP A 31 4.59 -2.70 -4.41
CA TRP A 31 5.29 -1.47 -4.05
C TRP A 31 6.80 -1.68 -3.92
N ILE A 32 7.26 -2.81 -3.37
CA ILE A 32 8.69 -3.16 -3.33
C ILE A 32 9.24 -3.74 -4.65
N GLY A 33 8.45 -3.74 -5.73
CA GLY A 33 8.88 -4.19 -7.05
C GLY A 33 8.76 -5.70 -7.30
N VAL A 34 7.91 -6.41 -6.56
CA VAL A 34 7.59 -7.83 -6.78
C VAL A 34 6.21 -7.95 -7.44
N PRO A 35 6.12 -8.22 -8.77
CA PRO A 35 4.86 -8.41 -9.49
C PRO A 35 3.96 -9.42 -8.79
N THR A 36 2.87 -8.91 -8.22
CA THR A 36 1.94 -9.70 -7.41
C THR A 36 0.50 -9.44 -7.83
N LYS A 37 -0.31 -10.49 -7.91
CA LYS A 37 -1.74 -10.38 -8.22
C LYS A 37 -2.58 -11.23 -7.30
N GLU A 38 -3.70 -10.69 -6.84
CA GLU A 38 -4.70 -11.44 -6.07
C GLU A 38 -5.78 -12.05 -6.96
N PHE A 39 -6.23 -13.25 -6.57
CA PHE A 39 -7.25 -14.04 -7.23
C PHE A 39 -8.34 -14.38 -6.21
N ASN A 40 -9.36 -13.51 -6.12
CA ASN A 40 -10.46 -13.67 -5.17
C ASN A 40 -11.53 -14.62 -5.72
N VAL A 41 -11.57 -15.87 -5.24
CA VAL A 41 -12.53 -16.88 -5.72
C VAL A 41 -13.99 -16.46 -5.50
N GLY A 42 -14.24 -15.60 -4.51
CA GLY A 42 -15.55 -14.99 -4.30
C GLY A 42 -16.02 -14.13 -5.46
N GLN A 43 -15.11 -13.44 -6.16
CA GLN A 43 -15.40 -12.65 -7.35
C GLN A 43 -15.73 -13.54 -8.55
N TYR A 44 -14.92 -14.56 -8.83
CA TYR A 44 -15.21 -15.57 -9.86
C TYR A 44 -16.61 -16.19 -9.69
N ARG A 45 -16.99 -16.50 -8.44
CA ARG A 45 -18.34 -16.98 -8.12
C ARG A 45 -19.42 -15.94 -8.41
N ARG A 46 -19.21 -14.66 -8.07
CA ARG A 46 -20.19 -13.60 -8.38
C ARG A 46 -20.41 -13.46 -9.88
N ASP A 47 -19.32 -13.49 -10.64
CA ASP A 47 -19.36 -13.34 -12.10
C ASP A 47 -20.08 -14.51 -12.78
N LEU A 48 -19.91 -15.73 -12.24
CA LEU A 48 -20.54 -16.94 -12.75
C LEU A 48 -22.02 -17.09 -12.35
N VAL A 49 -22.35 -16.89 -11.07
CA VAL A 49 -23.69 -17.17 -10.51
C VAL A 49 -24.66 -16.00 -10.70
N LYS A 50 -24.15 -14.78 -10.93
CA LYS A 50 -24.88 -13.51 -11.18
C LYS A 50 -25.86 -13.03 -10.11
N SER A 51 -26.52 -13.91 -9.36
CA SER A 51 -27.35 -13.56 -8.20
C SER A 51 -27.09 -14.49 -7.02
N PHE A 52 -26.69 -13.90 -5.89
CA PHE A 52 -26.61 -14.59 -4.61
C PHE A 52 -28.00 -14.59 -3.96
N ARG A 53 -28.47 -15.75 -3.48
CA ARG A 53 -29.77 -15.86 -2.80
C ARG A 53 -29.61 -15.91 -1.28
N SER A 54 -28.85 -16.88 -0.78
CA SER A 54 -28.76 -17.18 0.66
C SER A 54 -27.54 -18.04 0.99
N PHE A 55 -27.28 -18.22 2.29
CA PHE A 55 -26.24 -19.10 2.83
C PHE A 55 -26.38 -20.57 2.38
N GLU A 56 -27.56 -21.01 1.94
CA GLU A 56 -27.86 -22.38 1.50
C GLU A 56 -26.95 -22.82 0.35
N PHE A 57 -26.48 -21.88 -0.47
CA PHE A 57 -25.48 -22.13 -1.51
C PHE A 57 -24.15 -22.69 -0.96
N PHE A 58 -23.82 -22.40 0.30
CA PHE A 58 -22.56 -22.82 0.92
C PHE A 58 -22.66 -24.09 1.75
N LEU A 59 -23.87 -24.63 1.94
CA LEU A 59 -24.07 -25.82 2.73
C LEU A 59 -23.23 -27.00 2.20
N PRO A 60 -22.73 -27.87 3.10
CA PRO A 60 -21.89 -29.01 2.74
C PRO A 60 -22.67 -30.16 2.09
N ASP A 61 -24.00 -30.15 2.11
CA ASP A 61 -24.87 -31.11 1.42
C ASP A 61 -25.44 -30.57 0.09
N ASN A 62 -25.20 -29.29 -0.21
CA ASN A 62 -25.58 -28.70 -1.50
C ASN A 62 -24.59 -29.08 -2.61
N GLU A 63 -24.84 -30.21 -3.29
CA GLU A 63 -23.99 -30.72 -4.37
C GLU A 63 -23.80 -29.74 -5.53
N GLU A 64 -24.85 -29.03 -5.94
CA GLU A 64 -24.78 -28.06 -7.02
C GLU A 64 -23.90 -26.87 -6.62
N GLY A 65 -24.13 -26.31 -5.43
CA GLY A 65 -23.31 -25.25 -4.86
C GLY A 65 -21.85 -25.66 -4.69
N GLN A 66 -21.57 -26.92 -4.34
CA GLN A 66 -20.22 -27.46 -4.30
C GLN A 66 -19.57 -27.55 -5.69
N LYS A 67 -20.28 -28.08 -6.70
CA LYS A 67 -19.79 -28.17 -8.09
C LYS A 67 -19.42 -26.79 -8.62
N VAL A 68 -20.30 -25.80 -8.43
CA VAL A 68 -20.05 -24.41 -8.85
C VAL A 68 -18.85 -23.81 -8.10
N ARG A 69 -18.75 -23.97 -6.78
CA ARG A 69 -17.60 -23.47 -5.99
C ARG A 69 -16.29 -24.13 -6.41
N LYS A 70 -16.30 -25.41 -6.75
CA LYS A 70 -15.14 -26.14 -7.27
C LYS A 70 -14.73 -25.60 -8.64
N GLN A 71 -15.69 -25.37 -9.53
CA GLN A 71 -15.43 -24.77 -10.84
C GLN A 71 -14.84 -23.36 -10.72
N CYS A 72 -15.35 -22.51 -9.82
CA CYS A 72 -14.80 -21.17 -9.59
C CYS A 72 -13.34 -21.23 -9.11
N ALA A 73 -13.02 -22.17 -8.22
CA ALA A 73 -11.64 -22.36 -7.77
C ALA A 73 -10.71 -22.81 -8.91
N ILE A 74 -11.19 -23.70 -9.79
CA ILE A 74 -10.42 -24.16 -10.97
C ILE A 74 -10.18 -22.99 -11.94
N LEU A 75 -11.20 -22.18 -12.23
CA LEU A 75 -11.05 -21.00 -13.09
C LEU A 75 -10.00 -20.03 -12.54
N ALA A 76 -10.07 -19.74 -11.24
CA ALA A 76 -9.09 -18.90 -10.57
C ALA A 76 -7.68 -19.50 -10.60
N LEU A 77 -7.51 -20.82 -10.40
CA LEU A 77 -6.21 -21.49 -10.51
C LEU A 77 -5.66 -21.47 -11.94
N ASN A 78 -6.51 -21.59 -12.96
CA ASN A 78 -6.06 -21.46 -14.35
C ASN A 78 -5.50 -20.06 -14.63
N ASP A 79 -6.15 -19.02 -14.13
CA ASP A 79 -5.64 -17.65 -14.25
C ASP A 79 -4.37 -17.41 -13.41
N VAL A 80 -4.24 -18.07 -12.25
CA VAL A 80 -2.97 -18.12 -11.49
C VAL A 80 -1.85 -18.72 -12.35
N GLY A 81 -2.13 -19.86 -12.99
CA GLY A 81 -1.18 -20.55 -13.87
C GLY A 81 -0.73 -19.67 -15.03
N ARG A 82 -1.68 -18.99 -15.70
CA ARG A 82 -1.38 -18.01 -16.75
C ARG A 82 -0.53 -16.87 -16.23
N TYR A 83 -0.91 -16.27 -15.10
CA TYR A 83 -0.20 -15.12 -14.55
C TYR A 83 1.25 -15.43 -14.17
N LEU A 84 1.47 -16.54 -13.44
CA LEU A 84 2.81 -16.94 -12.99
C LEU A 84 3.65 -17.61 -14.08
N GLY A 85 3.01 -18.28 -15.05
CA GLY A 85 3.69 -19.02 -16.12
C GLY A 85 3.93 -18.22 -17.39
N GLU A 86 3.05 -17.27 -17.74
CA GLU A 86 3.02 -16.61 -19.05
C GLU A 86 3.13 -15.08 -18.94
N GLU A 87 2.53 -14.44 -17.92
CA GLU A 87 2.45 -12.98 -17.81
C GLU A 87 3.62 -12.35 -17.01
N GLY A 88 4.59 -13.16 -16.56
CA GLY A 88 5.75 -12.68 -15.79
C GLY A 88 5.46 -12.35 -14.32
N GLY A 89 4.35 -12.86 -13.77
CA GLY A 89 4.02 -12.73 -12.35
C GLY A 89 5.00 -13.49 -11.45
N HIS A 90 5.36 -12.90 -10.30
CA HIS A 90 6.26 -13.55 -9.33
C HIS A 90 5.49 -14.16 -8.15
N VAL A 91 4.39 -13.53 -7.72
CA VAL A 91 3.58 -14.00 -6.59
C VAL A 91 2.09 -13.94 -6.94
N ALA A 92 1.36 -15.02 -6.69
CA ALA A 92 -0.09 -15.03 -6.81
C ALA A 92 -0.71 -15.23 -5.43
N VAL A 93 -1.69 -14.42 -5.06
CA VAL A 93 -2.45 -14.58 -3.80
C VAL A 93 -3.81 -15.18 -4.10
N PHE A 94 -4.00 -16.44 -3.76
CA PHE A 94 -5.24 -17.17 -3.94
C PHE A 94 -6.17 -16.97 -2.72
N ASP A 95 -7.09 -16.02 -2.83
CA ASP A 95 -8.00 -15.63 -1.74
C ASP A 95 -9.31 -16.43 -1.80
N ALA A 96 -9.37 -17.46 -0.95
CA ALA A 96 -10.56 -18.27 -0.68
C ALA A 96 -10.55 -18.77 0.77
N THR A 97 -11.58 -19.50 1.19
CA THR A 97 -11.65 -20.08 2.55
C THR A 97 -10.63 -21.20 2.75
N ASN A 98 -10.50 -22.11 1.78
CA ASN A 98 -9.55 -23.23 1.77
C ASN A 98 -9.46 -24.01 3.11
N THR A 99 -10.62 -24.17 3.75
CA THR A 99 -10.75 -24.68 5.12
C THR A 99 -10.58 -26.19 5.23
N THR A 100 -10.69 -26.96 4.14
CA THR A 100 -10.53 -28.42 4.14
C THR A 100 -9.13 -28.82 3.65
N ARG A 101 -8.59 -29.93 4.17
CA ARG A 101 -7.32 -30.50 3.70
C ARG A 101 -7.39 -30.94 2.24
N GLU A 102 -8.49 -31.56 1.82
CA GLU A 102 -8.74 -31.96 0.43
C GLU A 102 -8.56 -30.79 -0.56
N ARG A 103 -9.11 -29.61 -0.20
CA ARG A 103 -8.96 -28.41 -1.02
C ARG A 103 -7.50 -27.95 -1.08
N ARG A 104 -6.81 -27.92 0.06
CA ARG A 104 -5.40 -27.52 0.13
C ARG A 104 -4.49 -28.49 -0.64
N GLU A 105 -4.75 -29.78 -0.57
CA GLU A 105 -4.03 -30.81 -1.34
C GLU A 105 -4.24 -30.63 -2.86
N THR A 106 -5.46 -30.28 -3.29
CA THR A 106 -5.73 -29.95 -4.70
C THR A 106 -4.88 -28.77 -5.18
N ILE A 107 -4.76 -27.72 -4.35
CA ILE A 107 -3.96 -26.53 -4.66
C ILE A 107 -2.46 -26.86 -4.66
N LEU A 108 -1.99 -27.69 -3.72
CA LEU A 108 -0.61 -28.17 -3.68
C LEU A 108 -0.26 -28.96 -4.95
N LYS A 109 -1.10 -29.92 -5.35
CA LYS A 109 -0.91 -30.68 -6.60
C LYS A 109 -0.83 -29.77 -7.82
N PHE A 110 -1.68 -28.75 -7.88
CA PHE A 110 -1.63 -27.74 -8.93
C PHE A 110 -0.30 -26.96 -8.91
N ALA A 111 0.14 -26.50 -7.74
CA ALA A 111 1.40 -25.77 -7.59
C ALA A 111 2.60 -26.62 -7.99
N ASP A 112 2.68 -27.86 -7.52
CA ASP A 112 3.76 -28.81 -7.80
C ASP A 112 3.86 -29.11 -9.31
N GLN A 113 2.72 -29.35 -9.97
CA GLN A 113 2.66 -29.61 -11.41
C GLN A 113 3.15 -28.43 -12.26
N ASN A 114 3.02 -27.21 -11.76
CA ASN A 114 3.46 -25.99 -12.44
C ASN A 114 4.80 -25.45 -11.92
N GLY A 115 5.45 -26.14 -10.97
CA GLY A 115 6.73 -25.71 -10.40
C GLY A 115 6.65 -24.46 -9.51
N PHE A 116 5.49 -24.18 -8.92
CA PHE A 116 5.29 -23.06 -8.00
C PHE A 116 5.58 -23.46 -6.55
N LYS A 117 6.20 -22.57 -5.78
CA LYS A 117 6.29 -22.73 -4.33
C LYS A 117 4.95 -22.37 -3.70
N THR A 118 4.54 -23.09 -2.66
CA THR A 118 3.29 -22.78 -1.93
C THR A 118 3.60 -22.21 -0.55
N PHE A 119 2.89 -21.16 -0.15
CA PHE A 119 2.94 -20.59 1.20
C PHE A 119 1.53 -20.32 1.73
N PHE A 120 1.13 -20.93 2.83
CA PHE A 120 -0.22 -20.72 3.38
C PHE A 120 -0.25 -19.57 4.39
N VAL A 121 -1.30 -18.75 4.32
CA VAL A 121 -1.60 -17.70 5.29
C VAL A 121 -2.97 -17.98 5.89
N GLU A 122 -2.98 -18.56 7.09
CA GLU A 122 -4.21 -18.86 7.82
C GLU A 122 -4.55 -17.73 8.79
N SER A 123 -5.77 -17.18 8.68
CA SER A 123 -6.27 -16.17 9.61
C SER A 123 -7.34 -16.75 10.52
N ILE A 124 -7.06 -16.72 11.83
CA ILE A 124 -7.90 -17.29 12.89
C ILE A 124 -8.31 -16.17 13.83
N CYS A 125 -9.62 -16.05 14.05
CA CYS A 125 -10.19 -15.16 15.04
C CYS A 125 -11.41 -15.86 15.65
N MET A 126 -11.47 -15.91 16.97
CA MET A 126 -12.57 -16.50 17.72
C MET A 126 -13.38 -15.46 18.48
N ASP A 127 -12.94 -14.19 18.45
CA ASP A 127 -13.57 -13.07 19.13
C ASP A 127 -14.87 -12.64 18.42
N PRO A 128 -16.06 -12.83 19.03
CA PRO A 128 -17.33 -12.49 18.41
C PRO A 128 -17.48 -11.01 18.04
N GLU A 129 -16.89 -10.10 18.82
CA GLU A 129 -17.01 -8.65 18.60
C GLU A 129 -16.24 -8.25 17.34
N VAL A 130 -15.01 -8.72 17.21
CA VAL A 130 -14.18 -8.52 16.00
C VAL A 130 -14.87 -9.11 14.76
N ILE A 131 -15.53 -10.26 14.90
CA ILE A 131 -16.23 -10.90 13.79
C ILE A 131 -17.43 -10.06 13.37
N ALA A 132 -18.23 -9.57 14.32
CA ALA A 132 -19.37 -8.71 14.06
C ALA A 132 -18.92 -7.41 13.37
N GLU A 133 -17.87 -6.74 13.87
CA GLU A 133 -17.31 -5.54 13.25
C GLU A 133 -16.84 -5.80 11.81
N ASN A 134 -16.16 -6.92 11.56
CA ASN A 134 -15.73 -7.30 10.22
C ASN A 134 -16.92 -7.54 9.27
N ILE A 135 -18.03 -8.10 9.75
CA ILE A 135 -19.25 -8.28 8.95
C ILE A 135 -19.81 -6.91 8.57
N VAL A 136 -19.95 -6.01 9.56
CA VAL A 136 -20.51 -4.67 9.35
C VAL A 136 -19.66 -3.85 8.38
N GLN A 137 -18.35 -3.75 8.63
CA GLN A 137 -17.45 -2.89 7.85
C GLN A 137 -17.28 -3.37 6.39
N VAL A 138 -17.35 -4.67 6.15
CA VAL A 138 -16.81 -5.26 4.92
C VAL A 138 -17.85 -6.02 4.11
N LYS A 139 -18.90 -6.54 4.75
CA LYS A 139 -19.85 -7.49 4.12
C LYS A 139 -21.22 -6.89 3.87
N LEU A 140 -21.68 -5.97 4.71
CA LEU A 140 -22.94 -5.26 4.45
C LEU A 140 -22.88 -4.41 3.16
N GLY A 141 -21.73 -3.80 2.87
CA GLY A 141 -21.49 -3.09 1.61
C GLY A 141 -21.07 -3.99 0.43
N SER A 142 -21.04 -5.33 0.61
CA SER A 142 -20.57 -6.23 -0.45
C SER A 142 -21.68 -6.53 -1.47
N PRO A 143 -21.31 -6.87 -2.73
CA PRO A 143 -22.30 -7.19 -3.76
C PRO A 143 -23.27 -8.32 -3.41
N ASP A 144 -22.89 -9.20 -2.48
CA ASP A 144 -23.73 -10.31 -2.01
C ASP A 144 -24.96 -9.79 -1.22
N TYR A 145 -24.92 -8.60 -0.62
CA TYR A 145 -25.94 -8.10 0.32
C TYR A 145 -26.50 -6.70 0.01
N LEU A 146 -26.24 -6.15 -1.19
CA LEU A 146 -26.63 -4.77 -1.55
C LEU A 146 -28.11 -4.45 -1.37
N ASN A 147 -29.00 -5.44 -1.49
CA ASN A 147 -30.45 -5.28 -1.42
C ASN A 147 -31.06 -5.92 -0.16
N CYS A 148 -30.23 -6.29 0.83
CA CYS A 148 -30.67 -6.90 2.08
C CYS A 148 -30.65 -5.86 3.21
N SER A 149 -31.52 -6.02 4.20
CA SER A 149 -31.40 -5.24 5.42
C SER A 149 -30.09 -5.61 6.15
N SER A 150 -29.56 -4.69 6.97
CA SER A 150 -28.35 -4.97 7.76
C SER A 150 -28.54 -6.18 8.69
N GLU A 151 -29.74 -6.36 9.23
CA GLU A 151 -30.08 -7.45 10.14
C GLU A 151 -30.11 -8.79 9.39
N ASP A 152 -30.85 -8.87 8.29
CA ASP A 152 -30.95 -10.09 7.46
C ASP A 152 -29.59 -10.50 6.89
N ALA A 153 -28.80 -9.53 6.43
CA ALA A 153 -27.46 -9.77 5.89
C ALA A 153 -26.51 -10.32 6.98
N THR A 154 -26.61 -9.81 8.21
CA THR A 154 -25.82 -10.30 9.33
C THR A 154 -26.22 -11.72 9.71
N GLU A 155 -27.53 -12.01 9.78
CA GLU A 155 -28.04 -13.34 10.10
C GLU A 155 -27.64 -14.38 9.04
N ASP A 156 -27.85 -14.08 7.75
CA ASP A 156 -27.43 -14.93 6.64
C ASP A 156 -25.92 -15.19 6.67
N PHE A 157 -25.12 -14.14 6.92
CA PHE A 157 -23.67 -14.27 6.96
C PHE A 157 -23.18 -15.12 8.14
N MET A 158 -23.85 -15.05 9.30
CA MET A 158 -23.54 -15.92 10.44
C MET A 158 -23.85 -17.38 10.13
N LYS A 159 -25.00 -17.69 9.53
CA LYS A 159 -25.34 -19.05 9.05
C LYS A 159 -24.35 -19.54 8.00
N ARG A 160 -23.90 -18.64 7.12
CA ARG A 160 -22.84 -18.93 6.15
C ARG A 160 -21.54 -19.28 6.85
N ILE A 161 -21.12 -18.60 7.91
CA ILE A 161 -19.93 -18.97 8.69
C ILE A 161 -20.10 -20.37 9.28
N ASP A 162 -21.24 -20.65 9.88
CA ASP A 162 -21.54 -21.95 10.52
C ASP A 162 -21.46 -23.11 9.51
N SER A 163 -21.86 -22.87 8.26
CA SER A 163 -21.75 -23.84 7.17
C SER A 163 -20.32 -24.32 6.90
N TYR A 164 -19.30 -23.53 7.26
CA TYR A 164 -17.88 -23.91 7.13
C TYR A 164 -17.28 -24.51 8.41
N LYS A 165 -17.89 -24.29 9.60
CA LYS A 165 -17.27 -24.69 10.88
C LYS A 165 -17.07 -26.20 10.99
N ASN A 166 -18.07 -26.99 10.59
CA ASN A 166 -18.04 -28.45 10.77
C ASN A 166 -16.99 -29.15 9.89
N SER A 167 -16.55 -28.52 8.81
CA SER A 167 -15.55 -29.04 7.88
C SER A 167 -14.23 -28.28 7.95
N TYR A 168 -14.06 -27.39 8.93
CA TYR A 168 -12.85 -26.60 9.04
C TYR A 168 -11.73 -27.39 9.73
N GLU A 169 -10.72 -27.74 8.94
CA GLU A 169 -9.48 -28.36 9.38
C GLU A 169 -8.35 -27.31 9.34
N THR A 170 -8.02 -26.74 10.50
CA THR A 170 -6.92 -25.76 10.61
C THR A 170 -5.59 -26.37 10.22
N LEU A 171 -4.60 -25.54 9.84
CA LEU A 171 -3.22 -26.04 9.66
C LEU A 171 -2.68 -26.56 11.00
N ASP A 172 -2.13 -27.77 10.99
CA ASP A 172 -1.74 -28.52 12.17
C ASP A 172 -0.23 -28.82 12.19
N GLU A 173 0.43 -28.64 13.33
CA GLU A 173 1.88 -28.77 13.47
C GLU A 173 2.40 -30.19 13.22
N VAL A 174 1.54 -31.21 13.33
CA VAL A 174 1.92 -32.62 13.13
C VAL A 174 1.56 -33.06 11.71
N HIS A 175 0.33 -32.81 11.28
CA HIS A 175 -0.17 -33.26 9.96
C HIS A 175 0.41 -32.42 8.82
N ASP A 176 0.53 -31.10 9.02
CA ASP A 176 0.99 -30.14 8.03
C ASP A 176 2.46 -29.72 8.25
N LYS A 177 3.23 -30.51 9.03
CA LYS A 177 4.61 -30.20 9.47
C LYS A 177 5.58 -29.88 8.33
N ASP A 178 5.32 -30.41 7.15
CA ASP A 178 6.18 -30.25 5.95
C ASP A 178 5.75 -29.06 5.07
N LEU A 179 4.62 -28.41 5.38
CA LEU A 179 4.12 -27.25 4.63
C LEU A 179 4.73 -25.93 5.14
N SER A 180 4.97 -24.99 4.23
CA SER A 180 5.34 -23.62 4.57
C SER A 180 4.10 -22.77 4.87
N TYR A 181 3.99 -22.23 6.08
CA TYR A 181 2.82 -21.45 6.45
C TYR A 181 3.04 -20.46 7.61
N ILE A 182 2.11 -19.52 7.72
CA ILE A 182 1.89 -18.66 8.89
C ILE A 182 0.42 -18.74 9.33
N LYS A 183 0.20 -18.93 10.63
CA LYS A 183 -1.10 -18.78 11.29
C LYS A 183 -1.10 -17.45 12.03
N ILE A 184 -2.05 -16.58 11.71
CA ILE A 184 -2.28 -15.29 12.34
C ILE A 184 -3.49 -15.46 13.25
N MET A 185 -3.29 -15.35 14.56
CA MET A 185 -4.32 -15.61 15.57
C MET A 185 -4.66 -14.33 16.33
N ASP A 186 -5.96 -14.16 16.59
CA ASP A 186 -6.52 -13.06 17.37
C ASP A 186 -6.05 -11.69 16.85
N VAL A 187 -6.19 -11.49 15.53
CA VAL A 187 -5.89 -10.21 14.88
C VAL A 187 -4.42 -9.81 15.01
N GLY A 188 -3.52 -10.79 14.90
CA GLY A 188 -2.08 -10.54 14.95
C GLY A 188 -1.49 -10.45 16.37
N ARG A 189 -2.23 -10.86 17.40
CA ARG A 189 -1.67 -10.99 18.76
C ARG A 189 -0.69 -12.16 18.87
N ARG A 190 -0.92 -13.23 18.11
CA ARG A 190 -0.09 -14.44 18.13
C ARG A 190 0.13 -14.94 16.71
N TYR A 191 1.33 -15.47 16.48
CA TYR A 191 1.72 -16.03 15.20
C TYR A 191 2.32 -17.42 15.40
N LEU A 192 2.03 -18.33 14.49
CA LEU A 192 2.75 -19.59 14.35
C LEU A 192 3.29 -19.68 12.95
N VAL A 193 4.61 -19.78 12.80
CA VAL A 193 5.30 -19.82 11.52
C VAL A 193 5.98 -21.18 11.38
N ASN A 194 5.76 -21.86 10.25
CA ASN A 194 6.38 -23.13 9.94
C ASN A 194 7.10 -23.08 8.59
N ARG A 195 8.33 -23.62 8.54
CA ARG A 195 9.13 -23.85 7.34
C ARG A 195 9.14 -22.70 6.32
N VAL A 196 9.68 -21.55 6.69
CA VAL A 196 9.98 -20.47 5.74
C VAL A 196 11.15 -20.93 4.85
N VAL A 197 10.91 -21.11 3.54
CA VAL A 197 11.92 -21.74 2.64
C VAL A 197 12.76 -20.75 1.85
N ASP A 198 12.38 -19.48 1.77
CA ASP A 198 13.14 -18.48 1.01
C ASP A 198 12.95 -17.03 1.52
N HIS A 199 13.65 -16.11 0.83
CA HIS A 199 13.61 -14.68 1.13
C HIS A 199 12.24 -14.04 0.91
N ILE A 200 11.47 -14.46 -0.11
CA ILE A 200 10.16 -13.83 -0.34
C ILE A 200 9.18 -14.23 0.77
N GLN A 201 9.21 -15.49 1.22
CA GLN A 201 8.41 -15.95 2.34
C GLN A 201 8.82 -15.29 3.66
N SER A 202 10.12 -15.12 3.93
CA SER A 202 10.57 -14.44 5.16
C SER A 202 10.09 -12.98 5.19
N ARG A 203 10.11 -12.31 4.04
CA ARG A 203 9.57 -10.96 3.85
C ARG A 203 8.06 -10.88 4.02
N ILE A 204 7.31 -11.86 3.49
CA ILE A 204 5.87 -11.98 3.70
C ILE A 204 5.56 -12.15 5.19
N VAL A 205 6.26 -13.06 5.88
CA VAL A 205 6.09 -13.25 7.34
C VAL A 205 6.37 -11.96 8.10
N TYR A 206 7.49 -11.31 7.81
CA TYR A 206 7.86 -10.04 8.44
C TYR A 206 6.78 -8.96 8.24
N TYR A 207 6.26 -8.81 7.02
CA TYR A 207 5.17 -7.87 6.76
C TYR A 207 3.90 -8.20 7.56
N LEU A 208 3.45 -9.47 7.52
CA LEU A 208 2.24 -9.93 8.19
C LEU A 208 2.31 -9.79 9.72
N MET A 209 3.52 -9.83 10.28
CA MET A 209 3.75 -9.62 11.71
C MET A 209 3.72 -8.14 12.14
N ASN A 210 3.79 -7.21 11.19
CA ASN A 210 3.79 -5.77 11.47
C ASN A 210 2.48 -5.07 11.10
N ILE A 211 1.58 -5.71 10.36
CA ILE A 211 0.26 -5.13 10.06
C ILE A 211 -0.73 -5.36 11.20
N HIS A 212 -1.66 -4.42 11.36
CA HIS A 212 -2.82 -4.55 12.25
C HIS A 212 -4.05 -3.88 11.62
N ILE A 213 -5.23 -4.17 12.17
CA ILE A 213 -6.53 -3.62 11.69
C ILE A 213 -7.09 -2.52 12.59
N THR A 214 -6.39 -2.14 13.66
CA THR A 214 -6.82 -1.06 14.57
C THR A 214 -7.10 0.22 13.77
N PRO A 215 -8.29 0.83 13.91
CA PRO A 215 -8.59 2.11 13.29
C PRO A 215 -7.59 3.18 13.74
N ARG A 216 -7.08 3.96 12.78
CA ARG A 216 -6.04 4.97 13.01
C ARG A 216 -5.98 5.99 11.88
N SER A 217 -5.24 7.07 12.09
CA SER A 217 -4.96 8.07 11.07
C SER A 217 -3.46 8.29 10.87
N ILE A 218 -3.04 8.35 9.61
CA ILE A 218 -1.68 8.74 9.23
C ILE A 218 -1.76 10.13 8.60
N TYR A 219 -0.99 11.07 9.10
CA TYR A 219 -0.93 12.43 8.60
C TYR A 219 0.37 12.60 7.83
N LEU A 220 0.29 12.95 6.55
CA LEU A 220 1.46 13.24 5.72
C LEU A 220 1.45 14.72 5.35
N CYS A 221 2.55 15.41 5.61
CA CYS A 221 2.78 16.72 5.03
C CYS A 221 4.25 16.89 4.67
N ARG A 222 4.52 17.88 3.83
CA ARG A 222 5.89 18.34 3.60
C ARG A 222 6.32 19.25 4.73
N HIS A 223 7.62 19.47 4.83
CA HIS A 223 8.15 20.66 5.51
C HIS A 223 7.43 21.94 5.03
N GLY A 224 7.42 22.99 5.85
CA GLY A 224 7.04 24.32 5.40
C GLY A 224 7.93 24.78 4.24
N GLU A 225 7.45 25.72 3.43
CA GLU A 225 8.20 26.28 2.30
C GLU A 225 9.63 26.67 2.73
N SER A 226 10.63 26.26 1.94
CA SER A 226 12.04 26.55 2.19
C SER A 226 12.59 27.68 1.32
N ASP A 227 13.76 28.21 1.68
CA ASP A 227 14.44 29.24 0.87
C ASP A 227 14.81 28.73 -0.54
N LEU A 228 15.13 27.44 -0.71
CA LEU A 228 15.37 26.86 -2.02
C LEU A 228 14.07 26.65 -2.81
N ASN A 229 12.93 26.40 -2.15
CA ASN A 229 11.65 26.36 -2.84
C ASN A 229 11.32 27.70 -3.49
N LEU A 230 11.48 28.82 -2.76
CA LEU A 230 11.30 30.17 -3.30
C LEU A 230 12.18 30.46 -4.51
N LYS A 231 13.35 29.81 -4.59
CA LYS A 231 14.31 29.97 -5.69
C LYS A 231 14.11 28.94 -6.81
N GLY A 232 13.12 28.05 -6.72
CA GLY A 232 12.91 26.97 -7.70
C GLY A 232 14.04 25.94 -7.76
N ARG A 233 14.84 25.81 -6.69
CA ARG A 233 16.00 24.90 -6.61
C ARG A 233 15.62 23.58 -5.93
N ILE A 234 16.11 22.46 -6.46
CA ILE A 234 15.87 21.11 -5.92
C ILE A 234 16.94 20.73 -4.89
N GLY A 235 16.65 19.76 -4.02
CA GLY A 235 17.65 19.23 -3.06
C GLY A 235 18.07 20.22 -1.97
N GLY A 236 19.33 20.12 -1.55
CA GLY A 236 19.99 20.96 -0.55
C GLY A 236 19.45 20.78 0.88
N ASP A 237 19.97 21.61 1.79
CA ASP A 237 19.57 21.63 3.21
C ASP A 237 19.27 23.06 3.72
N SER A 238 18.53 23.84 2.92
CA SER A 238 18.07 25.16 3.34
C SER A 238 17.02 25.08 4.46
N GLY A 239 16.94 26.14 5.27
CA GLY A 239 15.89 26.30 6.27
C GLY A 239 14.55 26.76 5.69
N LEU A 240 13.59 26.99 6.59
CA LEU A 240 12.26 27.50 6.27
C LEU A 240 12.28 28.98 5.87
N SER A 241 11.48 29.32 4.85
CA SER A 241 11.11 30.69 4.51
C SER A 241 10.21 31.30 5.60
N ASN A 242 9.87 32.58 5.47
CA ASN A 242 8.90 33.21 6.38
C ASN A 242 7.53 32.52 6.32
N ARG A 243 7.05 32.17 5.13
CA ARG A 243 5.78 31.42 4.96
C ARG A 243 5.90 29.99 5.49
N GLY A 244 7.07 29.36 5.33
CA GLY A 244 7.32 28.04 5.92
C GLY A 244 7.23 28.04 7.46
N LYS A 245 7.74 29.09 8.12
CA LYS A 245 7.61 29.28 9.57
C LYS A 245 6.17 29.55 10.00
N GLU A 246 5.40 30.27 9.19
CA GLU A 246 3.98 30.49 9.41
C GLU A 246 3.18 29.18 9.29
N PHE A 247 3.43 28.39 8.25
CA PHE A 247 2.86 27.06 8.09
C PHE A 247 3.15 26.17 9.30
N ALA A 248 4.38 26.16 9.82
CA ALA A 248 4.75 25.37 10.99
C ALA A 248 3.89 25.71 12.22
N LYS A 249 3.56 27.00 12.43
CA LYS A 249 2.65 27.45 13.50
C LYS A 249 1.20 27.02 13.23
N CYS A 250 0.73 27.11 11.98
CA CYS A 250 -0.60 26.66 11.61
C CYS A 250 -0.74 25.13 11.75
N LEU A 251 0.30 24.37 11.41
CA LEU A 251 0.36 22.92 11.60
C LEU A 251 0.29 22.56 13.10
N ALA A 252 1.05 23.25 13.94
CA ALA A 252 1.00 23.06 15.39
C ALA A 252 -0.41 23.27 15.95
N ARG A 253 -1.08 24.37 15.53
CA ARG A 253 -2.47 24.65 15.92
C ARG A 253 -3.42 23.56 15.44
N TYR A 254 -3.34 23.18 14.16
CA TYR A 254 -4.18 22.14 13.58
C TYR A 254 -4.04 20.82 14.33
N ILE A 255 -2.81 20.34 14.56
CA ILE A 255 -2.55 19.09 15.27
C ILE A 255 -3.07 19.13 16.72
N HIS A 256 -2.93 20.26 17.41
CA HIS A 256 -3.48 20.43 18.75
C HIS A 256 -5.02 20.36 18.75
N GLU A 257 -5.67 21.04 17.80
CA GLU A 257 -7.13 21.04 17.64
C GLU A 257 -7.70 19.66 17.28
N GLN A 258 -6.92 18.80 16.60
CA GLN A 258 -7.34 17.44 16.31
C GLN A 258 -7.40 16.54 17.56
N ASN A 259 -6.76 16.93 18.68
CA ASN A 259 -6.73 16.19 19.95
C ASN A 259 -6.40 14.68 19.76
N ILE A 260 -5.34 14.39 19.01
CA ILE A 260 -4.98 13.03 18.60
C ILE A 260 -4.24 12.32 19.74
N HIS A 261 -4.79 11.21 20.20
CA HIS A 261 -4.18 10.37 21.23
C HIS A 261 -2.90 9.69 20.71
N ASP A 262 -1.85 9.68 21.55
CA ASP A 262 -0.55 9.04 21.29
C ASP A 262 0.06 9.34 19.91
N LEU A 263 -0.12 10.57 19.41
CA LEU A 263 0.45 10.97 18.12
C LEU A 263 1.98 10.91 18.14
N LYS A 264 2.55 10.08 17.27
CA LYS A 264 3.98 10.09 16.98
C LYS A 264 4.28 11.08 15.86
N VAL A 265 5.40 11.81 15.99
CA VAL A 265 5.85 12.77 14.97
C VAL A 265 7.20 12.33 14.43
N TRP A 266 7.29 12.15 13.11
CA TRP A 266 8.53 11.79 12.43
C TRP A 266 8.95 12.87 11.44
N THR A 267 10.25 13.04 11.33
CA THR A 267 10.90 14.00 10.43
C THR A 267 12.07 13.33 9.71
N SER A 268 12.52 13.94 8.62
CA SER A 268 13.86 13.68 8.10
C SER A 268 14.94 14.35 8.95
N GLN A 269 16.22 14.10 8.63
CA GLN A 269 17.35 14.82 9.24
C GLN A 269 17.63 16.19 8.62
N MET A 270 16.85 16.63 7.62
CA MET A 270 17.04 17.93 6.97
C MET A 270 16.40 19.06 7.78
N LYS A 271 17.08 20.23 7.82
CA LYS A 271 16.70 21.38 8.67
C LYS A 271 15.25 21.79 8.50
N ARG A 272 14.75 21.82 7.26
CA ARG A 272 13.37 22.23 6.95
C ARG A 272 12.30 21.35 7.60
N THR A 273 12.49 20.02 7.68
CA THR A 273 11.52 19.16 8.38
C THR A 273 11.62 19.30 9.89
N ILE A 274 12.86 19.42 10.40
CA ILE A 274 13.14 19.61 11.83
C ILE A 274 12.53 20.93 12.33
N GLN A 275 12.82 22.04 11.67
CA GLN A 275 12.26 23.37 12.00
C GLN A 275 10.73 23.41 11.93
N THR A 276 10.12 22.62 11.04
CA THR A 276 8.66 22.49 10.98
C THR A 276 8.13 21.78 12.22
N ALA A 277 8.78 20.67 12.63
CA ALA A 277 8.38 19.89 13.80
C ALA A 277 8.63 20.63 15.13
N GLU A 278 9.70 21.42 15.23
CA GLU A 278 10.01 22.24 16.42
C GLU A 278 8.85 23.17 16.81
N ALA A 279 8.09 23.67 15.83
CA ALA A 279 6.94 24.54 16.08
C ALA A 279 5.76 23.82 16.76
N LEU A 280 5.69 22.49 16.70
CA LEU A 280 4.61 21.71 17.33
C LEU A 280 4.75 21.64 18.85
N GLY A 281 5.97 21.83 19.39
CA GLY A 281 6.22 21.74 20.83
C GLY A 281 6.04 20.32 21.42
N VAL A 282 6.08 19.28 20.59
CA VAL A 282 6.00 17.87 21.00
C VAL A 282 7.29 17.12 20.62
N PRO A 283 7.61 15.99 21.29
CA PRO A 283 8.73 15.14 20.90
C PRO A 283 8.54 14.62 19.46
N TYR A 284 9.63 14.57 18.71
CA TYR A 284 9.66 14.02 17.37
C TYR A 284 10.92 13.17 17.15
N GLU A 285 10.83 12.21 16.24
CA GLU A 285 11.95 11.33 15.87
C GLU A 285 12.49 11.71 14.49
N GLN A 286 13.81 11.71 14.35
CA GLN A 286 14.50 12.02 13.11
C GLN A 286 14.97 10.74 12.42
N TRP A 287 14.50 10.52 11.19
CA TRP A 287 14.79 9.33 10.41
C TRP A 287 15.62 9.73 9.18
N LYS A 288 16.86 9.25 9.08
CA LYS A 288 17.69 9.49 7.89
C LYS A 288 17.05 8.94 6.61
N THR A 289 16.31 7.85 6.72
CA THR A 289 15.54 7.23 5.63
C THR A 289 14.41 8.12 5.10
N LEU A 290 13.99 9.16 5.83
CA LEU A 290 13.01 10.15 5.37
C LEU A 290 13.65 11.36 4.65
N THR A 291 14.97 11.40 4.47
CA THR A 291 15.66 12.46 3.70
C THR A 291 15.15 12.49 2.25
N GLU A 292 15.05 13.69 1.66
CA GLU A 292 14.60 13.87 0.27
C GLU A 292 15.43 13.02 -0.71
N ILE A 293 14.86 12.74 -1.88
CA ILE A 293 15.58 12.08 -2.97
C ILE A 293 16.88 12.84 -3.30
N ASP A 294 17.99 12.12 -3.40
CA ASP A 294 19.28 12.69 -3.77
C ASP A 294 19.31 13.01 -5.28
N ALA A 295 19.46 14.28 -5.64
CA ALA A 295 19.59 14.70 -7.04
C ALA A 295 21.04 14.57 -7.58
N GLY A 296 21.99 14.11 -6.77
CA GLY A 296 23.37 13.87 -7.15
C GLY A 296 24.06 15.13 -7.66
N VAL A 297 24.59 15.08 -8.88
CA VAL A 297 25.22 16.25 -9.52
C VAL A 297 24.27 17.43 -9.76
N CYS A 298 22.95 17.20 -9.68
CA CYS A 298 21.91 18.21 -9.88
C CYS A 298 21.38 18.83 -8.57
N GLU A 299 22.00 18.53 -7.41
CA GLU A 299 21.65 19.14 -6.13
C GLU A 299 21.76 20.67 -6.18
N GLU A 300 20.81 21.35 -5.54
CA GLU A 300 20.69 22.81 -5.48
C GLU A 300 20.48 23.53 -6.82
N MET A 301 20.27 22.81 -7.93
CA MET A 301 20.02 23.40 -9.25
C MET A 301 18.53 23.71 -9.49
N ARG A 302 18.25 24.69 -10.36
CA ARG A 302 16.93 24.90 -10.97
C ARG A 302 16.75 23.97 -12.17
N TYR A 303 15.50 23.73 -12.59
CA TYR A 303 15.25 22.91 -13.78
C TYR A 303 15.84 23.52 -15.06
N GLU A 304 15.87 24.85 -15.16
CA GLU A 304 16.51 25.58 -16.26
C GLU A 304 18.02 25.31 -16.30
N GLU A 305 18.68 25.35 -15.14
CA GLU A 305 20.12 25.07 -15.02
C GLU A 305 20.43 23.59 -15.34
N ILE A 306 19.54 22.66 -14.98
CA ILE A 306 19.67 21.24 -15.32
C ILE A 306 19.49 21.04 -16.83
N GLN A 307 18.50 21.67 -17.47
CA GLN A 307 18.33 21.58 -18.92
C GLN A 307 19.51 22.19 -19.69
N GLU A 308 20.14 23.24 -19.17
CA GLU A 308 21.31 23.87 -19.78
C GLU A 308 22.57 22.99 -19.67
N SER A 309 22.83 22.44 -18.48
CA SER A 309 24.08 21.72 -18.18
C SER A 309 24.02 20.21 -18.42
N HIS A 310 22.84 19.59 -18.28
CA HIS A 310 22.58 18.16 -18.34
C HIS A 310 21.30 17.83 -19.16
N PRO A 311 21.20 18.28 -20.44
CA PRO A 311 19.98 18.12 -21.24
C PRO A 311 19.61 16.65 -21.50
N LEU A 312 20.63 15.79 -21.68
CA LEU A 312 20.43 14.36 -21.87
C LEU A 312 19.78 13.72 -20.64
N GLU A 313 20.35 13.99 -19.46
CA GLU A 313 19.87 13.48 -18.18
C GLU A 313 18.45 13.96 -17.90
N PHE A 314 18.14 15.22 -18.22
CA PHE A 314 16.80 15.79 -18.02
C PHE A 314 15.75 15.14 -18.91
N ALA A 315 16.07 14.87 -20.19
CA ALA A 315 15.18 14.16 -21.11
C ALA A 315 14.97 12.70 -20.68
N LEU A 316 16.04 11.97 -20.37
CA LEU A 316 15.96 10.57 -19.93
C LEU A 316 15.14 10.44 -18.63
N ARG A 317 15.28 11.40 -17.70
CA ARG A 317 14.45 11.43 -16.49
C ARG A 317 12.98 11.71 -16.77
N ASP A 318 12.66 12.50 -17.79
CA ASP A 318 11.26 12.73 -18.17
C ASP A 318 10.65 11.50 -18.88
N GLN A 319 11.45 10.71 -19.59
CA GLN A 319 11.01 9.46 -20.24
C GLN A 319 10.59 8.40 -19.22
N ASP A 320 11.47 8.08 -18.26
CA ASP A 320 11.20 7.14 -17.16
C ASP A 320 11.63 7.74 -15.81
N LYS A 321 10.77 8.59 -15.26
CA LYS A 321 11.03 9.30 -13.99
C LYS A 321 11.09 8.36 -12.78
N TYR A 322 10.55 7.15 -12.89
CA TYR A 322 10.57 6.18 -11.81
C TYR A 322 11.95 5.53 -11.67
N ARG A 323 12.51 5.04 -12.79
CA ARG A 323 13.78 4.29 -12.81
C ARG A 323 15.00 5.16 -13.01
N TYR A 324 14.86 6.31 -13.67
CA TYR A 324 16.02 7.14 -13.97
C TYR A 324 16.66 7.70 -12.70
N ARG A 325 17.99 7.52 -12.61
CA ARG A 325 18.84 8.00 -11.53
C ARG A 325 19.73 9.13 -12.08
N TYR A 326 19.67 10.31 -11.47
CA TYR A 326 20.65 11.35 -11.79
C TYR A 326 22.07 10.85 -11.47
N PRO A 327 23.11 11.31 -12.19
CA PRO A 327 24.48 10.90 -11.89
C PRO A 327 24.82 11.16 -10.41
N LYS A 328 25.25 10.10 -9.71
CA LYS A 328 25.54 10.09 -8.26
C LYS A 328 24.34 10.39 -7.33
N GLY A 329 23.11 10.36 -7.84
CA GLY A 329 21.89 10.54 -7.06
C GLY A 329 21.07 9.26 -6.90
N GLU A 330 19.78 9.41 -6.66
CA GLU A 330 18.78 8.35 -6.51
C GLU A 330 17.70 8.42 -7.60
N SER A 331 17.13 7.26 -7.95
CA SER A 331 15.84 7.17 -8.65
C SER A 331 14.68 7.09 -7.64
N TYR A 332 13.43 7.17 -8.12
CA TYR A 332 12.28 6.88 -7.25
C TYR A 332 12.24 5.41 -6.83
N GLU A 333 12.76 4.50 -7.66
CA GLU A 333 12.91 3.09 -7.32
C GLU A 333 13.89 2.89 -6.15
N ASP A 334 15.03 3.60 -6.13
CA ASP A 334 15.96 3.59 -4.99
C ASP A 334 15.29 4.13 -3.72
N LEU A 335 14.52 5.21 -3.88
CA LEU A 335 13.80 5.83 -2.78
C LEU A 335 12.73 4.89 -2.18
N VAL A 336 12.02 4.14 -3.01
CA VAL A 336 11.05 3.12 -2.57
C VAL A 336 11.76 2.06 -1.73
N GLN A 337 12.89 1.52 -2.20
CA GLN A 337 13.68 0.55 -1.43
C GLN A 337 14.16 1.13 -0.10
N ARG A 338 14.63 2.39 -0.10
CA ARG A 338 15.08 3.10 1.11
C ARG A 338 13.95 3.36 2.10
N LEU A 339 12.73 3.61 1.64
CA LEU A 339 11.56 3.92 2.48
C LEU A 339 10.86 2.67 3.02
N GLU A 340 11.27 1.48 2.62
CA GLU A 340 10.62 0.26 3.08
C GLU A 340 10.57 0.13 4.61
N PRO A 341 11.64 0.37 5.39
CA PRO A 341 11.57 0.33 6.85
C PRO A 341 10.56 1.35 7.42
N VAL A 342 10.37 2.49 6.75
CA VAL A 342 9.36 3.49 7.14
C VAL A 342 7.95 2.94 6.89
N ILE A 343 7.71 2.26 5.77
CA ILE A 343 6.42 1.62 5.50
C ILE A 343 6.11 0.54 6.55
N MET A 344 7.11 -0.27 6.93
CA MET A 344 6.93 -1.29 7.97
C MET A 344 6.56 -0.66 9.31
N GLU A 345 7.27 0.39 9.70
CA GLU A 345 6.97 1.07 10.96
C GLU A 345 5.64 1.81 10.89
N LEU A 346 5.30 2.45 9.76
CA LEU A 346 3.97 3.02 9.56
C LEU A 346 2.91 1.93 9.70
N GLU A 347 3.07 0.76 9.09
CA GLU A 347 2.10 -0.33 9.22
C GLU A 347 1.93 -0.83 10.66
N ARG A 348 2.95 -0.69 11.51
CA ARG A 348 2.97 -1.10 12.92
C ARG A 348 2.37 -0.08 13.88
N GLN A 349 2.45 1.21 13.54
CA GLN A 349 2.04 2.30 14.43
C GLN A 349 0.55 2.63 14.32
N GLU A 350 0.00 3.29 15.34
CA GLU A 350 -1.34 3.86 15.28
C GLU A 350 -1.33 5.26 14.63
N ASN A 351 -1.43 6.31 15.43
CA ASN A 351 -1.49 7.68 14.92
C ASN A 351 -0.07 8.23 14.68
N VAL A 352 0.23 8.60 13.44
CA VAL A 352 1.55 9.12 13.07
C VAL A 352 1.41 10.34 12.17
N LEU A 353 2.15 11.40 12.48
CA LEU A 353 2.43 12.53 11.59
C LEU A 353 3.83 12.38 11.02
N VAL A 354 3.95 12.36 9.69
CA VAL A 354 5.23 12.37 8.98
C VAL A 354 5.41 13.69 8.25
N ILE A 355 6.38 14.49 8.72
CA ILE A 355 6.81 15.74 8.09
C ILE A 355 8.03 15.43 7.21
N CYS A 356 7.82 15.38 5.90
CA CYS A 356 8.81 14.91 4.93
C CYS A 356 8.96 15.86 3.73
N HIS A 357 9.19 15.31 2.53
CA HIS A 357 9.55 16.04 1.33
C HIS A 357 8.72 15.59 0.14
N GLN A 358 8.90 16.22 -1.03
CA GLN A 358 8.02 15.97 -2.17
C GLN A 358 8.18 14.55 -2.71
N ALA A 359 9.40 14.08 -2.98
CA ALA A 359 9.57 12.73 -3.55
C ALA A 359 9.25 11.65 -2.51
N VAL A 360 9.67 11.86 -1.25
CA VAL A 360 9.35 10.95 -0.13
C VAL A 360 7.85 10.81 0.08
N MET A 361 7.11 11.93 0.15
CA MET A 361 5.66 11.90 0.35
C MET A 361 4.93 11.21 -0.79
N ARG A 362 5.40 11.35 -2.03
CA ARG A 362 4.86 10.61 -3.18
C ARG A 362 5.02 9.09 -3.02
N CYS A 363 6.19 8.62 -2.61
CA CYS A 363 6.41 7.19 -2.36
C CYS A 363 5.49 6.64 -1.27
N LEU A 364 5.34 7.38 -0.16
CA LEU A 364 4.45 7.00 0.94
C LEU A 364 2.97 6.99 0.49
N LEU A 365 2.53 8.02 -0.22
CA LEU A 365 1.16 8.08 -0.76
C LEU A 365 0.90 6.96 -1.76
N ALA A 366 1.85 6.67 -2.64
CA ALA A 366 1.69 5.59 -3.60
C ALA A 366 1.49 4.23 -2.92
N TYR A 367 2.16 3.98 -1.81
CA TYR A 367 1.93 2.79 -1.00
C TYR A 367 0.49 2.75 -0.44
N PHE A 368 0.02 3.80 0.22
CA PHE A 368 -1.32 3.76 0.85
C PHE A 368 -2.48 3.82 -0.15
N LEU A 369 -2.26 4.45 -1.31
CA LEU A 369 -3.26 4.66 -2.36
C LEU A 369 -3.17 3.65 -3.50
N ASP A 370 -2.27 2.66 -3.39
CA ASP A 370 -2.09 1.59 -4.38
C ASP A 370 -1.82 2.17 -5.78
N LYS A 371 -0.88 3.12 -5.86
CA LYS A 371 -0.49 3.78 -7.10
C LYS A 371 0.66 3.06 -7.78
N THR A 372 0.57 2.99 -9.11
CA THR A 372 1.58 2.32 -9.93
C THR A 372 2.92 3.06 -9.89
N ALA A 373 4.00 2.36 -10.25
CA ALA A 373 5.33 2.94 -10.40
C ALA A 373 5.36 4.11 -11.41
N GLU A 374 4.49 4.09 -12.42
CA GLU A 374 4.37 5.15 -13.42
C GLU A 374 3.67 6.40 -12.85
N GLU A 375 2.61 6.24 -12.06
CA GLU A 375 1.89 7.36 -11.43
C GLU A 375 2.68 8.00 -10.27
N LEU A 376 3.42 7.20 -9.50
CA LEU A 376 4.07 7.60 -8.25
C LEU A 376 4.91 8.88 -8.37
N PRO A 377 5.83 9.05 -9.34
CA PRO A 377 6.66 10.25 -9.47
C PRO A 377 5.89 11.55 -9.81
N TYR A 378 4.58 11.44 -10.07
CA TYR A 378 3.69 12.52 -10.47
C TYR A 378 2.51 12.72 -9.52
N LEU A 379 2.48 12.05 -8.37
CA LEU A 379 1.47 12.38 -7.35
C LEU A 379 1.63 13.83 -6.86
N LYS A 380 0.51 14.50 -6.62
CA LYS A 380 0.50 15.89 -6.14
C LYS A 380 0.62 15.91 -4.62
N CYS A 381 1.67 16.59 -4.14
CA CYS A 381 1.98 16.76 -2.72
C CYS A 381 2.28 18.25 -2.49
N PRO A 382 1.26 19.12 -2.50
CA PRO A 382 1.45 20.56 -2.38
C PRO A 382 2.11 20.92 -1.04
N LEU A 383 2.86 22.02 -1.03
CA LEU A 383 3.30 22.64 0.22
C LEU A 383 2.07 23.08 1.03
N HIS A 384 2.25 23.15 2.34
CA HIS A 384 1.29 23.70 3.30
C HIS A 384 -0.08 23.00 3.38
N THR A 385 -0.12 21.75 2.93
CA THR A 385 -1.30 20.89 2.98
C THR A 385 -0.98 19.62 3.74
N VAL A 386 -1.85 19.24 4.67
CA VAL A 386 -1.81 17.96 5.36
C VAL A 386 -2.72 16.99 4.63
N LEU A 387 -2.22 15.80 4.30
CA LEU A 387 -3.06 14.69 3.83
C LEU A 387 -3.32 13.76 4.99
N LYS A 388 -4.56 13.73 5.47
CA LYS A 388 -5.01 12.76 6.46
C LYS A 388 -5.43 11.48 5.74
N LEU A 389 -4.75 10.39 6.05
CA LEU A 389 -4.98 9.06 5.54
C LEU A 389 -5.69 8.23 6.60
N THR A 390 -6.83 7.64 6.24
CA THR A 390 -7.56 6.70 7.09
C THR A 390 -7.62 5.35 6.38
N PRO A 391 -6.76 4.38 6.73
CA PRO A 391 -6.81 3.03 6.18
C PRO A 391 -8.18 2.40 6.43
N ILE A 392 -8.76 1.81 5.38
CA ILE A 392 -10.04 1.09 5.42
C ILE A 392 -9.88 -0.32 4.83
N ALA A 393 -10.90 -1.16 4.95
CA ALA A 393 -10.82 -2.57 4.62
C ALA A 393 -10.28 -2.91 3.21
N TYR A 394 -10.49 -2.02 2.23
CA TYR A 394 -10.10 -2.26 0.84
C TYR A 394 -9.30 -1.11 0.21
N GLY A 395 -8.75 -0.21 1.02
CA GLY A 395 -8.05 0.96 0.52
C GLY A 395 -7.69 1.96 1.61
N CYS A 396 -7.64 3.23 1.25
CA CYS A 396 -7.35 4.32 2.18
C CYS A 396 -8.16 5.55 1.78
N LYS A 397 -8.89 6.14 2.73
CA LYS A 397 -9.51 7.44 2.55
C LYS A 397 -8.43 8.52 2.65
N VAL A 398 -8.52 9.56 1.83
CA VAL A 398 -7.61 10.72 1.86
C VAL A 398 -8.44 11.98 2.04
N GLU A 399 -8.07 12.78 3.03
CA GLU A 399 -8.67 14.08 3.30
C GLU A 399 -7.57 15.15 3.24
N PRO A 400 -7.53 15.98 2.18
CA PRO A 400 -6.59 17.09 2.10
C PRO A 400 -7.08 18.25 2.99
N VAL A 401 -6.18 18.76 3.82
CA VAL A 401 -6.42 19.91 4.71
C VAL A 401 -5.39 20.99 4.40
N HIS A 402 -5.82 22.04 3.70
CA HIS A 402 -4.98 23.19 3.44
C HIS A 402 -4.95 24.12 4.65
N LEU A 403 -3.76 24.50 5.13
CA LEU A 403 -3.61 25.29 6.36
C LEU A 403 -3.61 26.80 6.14
N ASN A 404 -4.13 27.27 5.00
CA ASN A 404 -4.32 28.68 4.64
C ASN A 404 -3.04 29.53 4.73
N VAL A 405 -1.91 28.96 4.34
CA VAL A 405 -0.64 29.68 4.19
C VAL A 405 -0.18 29.47 2.75
N GLU A 406 -0.01 30.57 2.01
CA GLU A 406 0.45 30.52 0.62
C GLU A 406 1.82 29.84 0.51
N ALA A 407 2.08 29.21 -0.63
CA ALA A 407 3.36 28.61 -0.95
C ALA A 407 3.58 28.58 -2.46
N VAL A 408 4.85 28.56 -2.89
CA VAL A 408 5.19 28.30 -4.29
C VAL A 408 4.74 26.91 -4.73
N ASN A 409 4.43 26.77 -6.03
CA ASN A 409 4.21 25.46 -6.62
C ASN A 409 5.56 24.81 -6.98
N THR A 410 5.79 23.59 -6.50
CA THR A 410 6.98 22.79 -6.84
C THR A 410 6.67 21.56 -7.70
N HIS A 411 5.42 21.43 -8.14
CA HIS A 411 4.96 20.34 -8.97
C HIS A 411 5.25 20.63 -10.44
N ARG A 412 6.09 19.80 -11.06
CA ARG A 412 6.33 19.80 -12.50
C ARG A 412 5.66 18.58 -13.15
N ASN A 413 4.71 18.84 -14.05
CA ASN A 413 4.06 17.82 -14.87
C ASN A 413 5.05 17.19 -15.86
N LYS A 414 4.77 15.97 -16.34
CA LYS A 414 5.52 15.38 -17.47
C LYS A 414 5.27 16.27 -18.70
N PRO A 415 6.30 16.81 -19.36
CA PRO A 415 6.10 17.52 -20.63
C PRO A 415 5.68 16.53 -21.72
N GLU A 416 4.94 17.00 -22.72
CA GLU A 416 4.54 16.17 -23.85
C GLU A 416 5.75 15.69 -24.66
N ASN A 417 6.73 16.57 -24.88
CA ASN A 417 7.98 16.22 -25.56
C ASN A 417 9.06 15.82 -24.55
N VAL A 418 9.43 14.54 -24.58
CA VAL A 418 10.48 13.94 -23.75
C VAL A 418 11.67 13.44 -24.57
N ASP A 419 11.77 13.80 -25.85
CA ASP A 419 12.86 13.36 -26.72
C ASP A 419 14.20 13.92 -26.26
N ILE A 420 15.26 13.13 -26.45
CA ILE A 420 16.64 13.51 -26.06
C ILE A 420 17.08 14.80 -26.77
N SER A 421 16.66 14.99 -28.02
CA SER A 421 17.01 16.14 -28.85
C SER A 421 15.98 17.28 -28.81
N ARG A 422 15.07 17.29 -27.82
CA ARG A 422 14.02 18.32 -27.71
C ARG A 422 14.62 19.72 -27.48
N PRO A 423 13.98 20.79 -27.99
CA PRO A 423 14.42 22.15 -27.72
C PRO A 423 14.20 22.50 -26.23
N PRO A 424 15.04 23.37 -25.62
CA PRO A 424 14.93 23.73 -24.21
C PRO A 424 13.54 24.26 -23.80
N GLU A 425 12.89 25.02 -24.66
CA GLU A 425 11.55 25.58 -24.40
C GLU A 425 10.50 24.48 -24.20
N ALA A 426 10.58 23.41 -25.00
CA ALA A 426 9.69 22.26 -24.87
C ALA A 426 9.99 21.44 -23.60
N ALA A 427 11.26 21.37 -23.19
CA ALA A 427 11.66 20.71 -21.94
C ALA A 427 11.17 21.47 -20.70
N LEU A 428 11.15 22.81 -20.76
CA LEU A 428 10.86 23.67 -19.62
C LEU A 428 9.39 24.11 -19.52
N VAL A 429 8.56 23.79 -20.52
CA VAL A 429 7.15 24.23 -20.60
C VAL A 429 6.29 23.89 -19.36
N THR A 430 6.62 22.81 -18.64
CA THR A 430 5.90 22.39 -17.44
C THR A 430 6.56 22.80 -16.12
N VAL A 431 7.69 23.52 -16.17
CA VAL A 431 8.35 24.02 -14.97
C VAL A 431 7.45 25.06 -14.31
N PRO A 432 7.09 24.90 -13.02
CA PRO A 432 6.25 25.86 -12.33
C PRO A 432 6.99 27.18 -12.14
N ASP A 433 6.29 28.30 -12.37
CA ASP A 433 6.80 29.62 -12.07
C ASP A 433 6.90 29.79 -10.54
N PRO A 434 8.11 29.98 -9.96
CA PRO A 434 8.27 30.23 -8.53
C PRO A 434 7.62 31.54 -8.07
N HIS A 435 7.24 32.43 -8.99
CA HIS A 435 6.54 33.69 -8.73
C HIS A 435 5.08 33.70 -9.24
N GLY A 436 4.61 32.59 -9.82
CA GLY A 436 3.24 32.45 -10.31
C GLY A 436 2.23 32.25 -9.17
N PRO A 437 0.94 32.58 -9.37
CA PRO A 437 -0.08 32.36 -8.36
C PRO A 437 -0.19 30.87 -8.02
N SER A 438 -0.20 30.55 -6.73
CA SER A 438 -0.45 29.21 -6.22
C SER A 438 -1.91 28.85 -6.45
N ASN A 439 -2.22 28.18 -7.56
CA ASN A 439 -3.59 27.76 -7.83
C ASN A 439 -3.93 26.55 -6.94
N PRO A 440 -4.86 26.65 -5.97
CA PRO A 440 -5.19 25.54 -5.08
C PRO A 440 -6.05 24.45 -5.76
N GLU A 441 -6.55 24.71 -6.98
CA GLU A 441 -7.54 23.87 -7.68
C GLU A 441 -7.04 23.23 -8.98
N CYS A 442 -5.73 22.98 -9.15
CA CYS A 442 -5.21 22.25 -10.30
C CYS A 442 -4.52 20.95 -9.92
#